data_AF-A0A838Q8Q5-F1
#
_entry.id   AF-A0A838Q8Q5-F1
#
_cell.length_a   1.000
_cell.length_b   1.000
_cell.length_c   1.000
_cell.angle_alpha   90.00
_cell.angle_beta   90.00
_cell.angle_gamma   90.00
#
_symmetry.space_group_name_H-M   'P 1'
#
loop_
_entity.id
_entity.type
_entity.pdbx_description
1 polymer ?
#
loop_
_entity_poly.entity_id
_entity_poly.type
_entity_poly.pdbx_seq_one_letter_code
_entity_poly.pdbx_strand_id
1 'polypeptide(L)'
;MKNFFLPLLAIFCVLNASPAQSAQNIQKGDVVVVPLQGEVAPSMFLFLRRVQKSAESAGAAALILEMNTYGGRLDSAEQITNLLNRTQLPTYTFINTNAGSAGSLIALATRHIYMAPVSAIGAAAPVLASGDDLGVTARDKTISYWSALIRGSATRNGHNPDVGEAFMNKEKEVKIGERVIHSKGSLLTLNAQEATEAIEGKPLLADGIADSVGDLVKKAALQGSVVKIEPTGFERIALWITALAPLLLLVGIIGAYLEFKIPGASLPGFIAAICFALFFLGHYLAGLAGWEVVGVFVLGVCLVLAEIFFFAHSTILVGVIGICLMLGSLLWAMIDRYPGQTFFPTGPMLRVPLVNLLVAILAALAAIAILARYLPRTSVYRRFILSADIPAGPSLDTAPREFVPTAAVAPGLKGLAVTTLRPSGKARFGQHVVDVVTEGDFIPAETPVAVISTDGMRVVVKTSTS
;
A
#
# COMPACT_ATOMS: atom_id res chain seq x y z
N MET A 1 -18.25 -20.15 21.47
CA MET A 1 -17.75 -18.83 21.94
C MET A 1 -16.44 -18.86 22.76
N LYS A 2 -15.83 -20.02 23.10
CA LYS A 2 -14.56 -20.05 23.86
C LYS A 2 -13.28 -20.03 23.00
N ASN A 3 -13.36 -20.26 21.70
CA ASN A 3 -12.17 -20.40 20.82
C ASN A 3 -11.78 -19.12 20.06
N PHE A 4 -12.53 -18.03 20.23
CA PHE A 4 -12.25 -16.75 19.56
C PHE A 4 -11.27 -15.85 20.33
N PHE A 5 -11.13 -16.08 21.65
CA PHE A 5 -10.23 -15.29 22.49
C PHE A 5 -8.78 -15.79 22.45
N LEU A 6 -8.53 -17.05 22.10
CA LEU A 6 -7.17 -17.59 22.01
C LEU A 6 -6.28 -16.90 20.95
N PRO A 7 -6.74 -16.62 19.71
CA PRO A 7 -5.93 -15.88 18.74
C PRO A 7 -5.76 -14.40 19.13
N LEU A 8 -6.75 -13.78 19.78
CA LEU A 8 -6.64 -12.41 20.28
C LEU A 8 -5.63 -12.30 21.43
N LEU A 9 -5.60 -13.28 22.33
CA LEU A 9 -4.63 -13.36 23.42
C LEU A 9 -3.22 -13.67 22.90
N ALA A 10 -3.10 -14.50 21.85
CA ALA A 10 -1.82 -14.78 21.20
C ALA A 10 -1.26 -13.55 20.47
N ILE A 11 -2.12 -12.76 19.81
CA ILE A 11 -1.73 -11.47 19.22
C ILE A 11 -1.33 -10.47 20.33
N PHE A 12 -2.04 -10.45 21.46
CA PHE A 12 -1.72 -9.59 22.60
C PHE A 12 -0.41 -10.00 23.31
N CYS A 13 -0.10 -11.30 23.38
CA CYS A 13 1.16 -11.81 23.92
C CYS A 13 2.34 -11.60 22.96
N VAL A 14 2.13 -11.62 21.64
CA VAL A 14 3.16 -11.25 20.65
C VAL A 14 3.41 -9.74 20.66
N LEU A 15 2.40 -8.92 20.97
CA LEU A 15 2.55 -7.46 21.17
C LEU A 15 3.22 -7.07 22.50
N ASN A 16 3.19 -7.94 23.51
CA ASN A 16 3.86 -7.74 24.80
C ASN A 16 5.18 -8.52 24.96
N ALA A 17 5.53 -9.37 23.98
CA ALA A 17 6.91 -9.79 23.82
C ALA A 17 7.68 -8.56 23.35
N SER A 18 8.15 -7.75 24.32
CA SER A 18 9.19 -6.76 24.05
C SER A 18 10.24 -7.50 23.23
N PRO A 19 10.46 -7.16 21.95
CA PRO A 19 11.63 -7.65 21.27
C PRO A 19 12.75 -7.20 22.19
N ALA A 20 13.45 -8.15 22.81
CA ALA A 20 14.57 -7.88 23.69
C ALA A 20 15.43 -6.90 22.91
N GLN A 21 15.36 -5.64 23.35
CA GLN A 21 15.87 -4.53 22.60
C GLN A 21 17.37 -4.72 22.71
N SER A 22 17.95 -5.36 21.70
CA SER A 22 19.37 -5.21 21.41
C SER A 22 19.53 -3.74 20.99
N ALA A 23 19.38 -2.85 21.96
CA ALA A 23 19.92 -1.52 21.89
C ALA A 23 21.40 -1.78 21.65
N GLN A 24 21.84 -1.60 20.42
CA GLN A 24 23.25 -1.50 20.12
C GLN A 24 23.73 -0.33 20.98
N ASN A 25 24.34 -0.66 22.12
CA ASN A 25 24.76 0.32 23.11
C ASN A 25 25.92 1.09 22.51
N ILE A 26 25.65 2.33 22.11
CA ILE A 26 26.70 3.26 21.72
C ILE A 26 27.55 3.54 22.96
N GLN A 27 28.85 3.32 22.85
CA GLN A 27 29.83 3.58 23.88
C GLN A 27 30.60 4.87 23.58
N LYS A 28 31.28 5.38 24.61
CA LYS A 28 32.13 6.55 24.48
C LYS A 28 33.26 6.29 23.49
N GLY A 29 33.45 7.19 22.54
CA GLY A 29 34.46 7.09 21.51
C GLY A 29 34.05 6.25 20.29
N ASP A 30 32.84 5.71 20.23
CA ASP A 30 32.38 4.97 19.06
C ASP A 30 32.21 5.87 17.83
N VAL A 31 32.44 5.30 16.66
CA VAL A 31 32.07 5.91 15.37
C VAL A 31 30.71 5.36 14.97
N VAL A 32 29.68 6.19 15.10
CA VAL A 32 28.30 5.78 14.89
C VAL A 32 27.94 5.92 13.42
N VAL A 33 27.50 4.83 12.79
CA VAL A 33 27.08 4.81 11.39
C VAL A 33 25.57 4.70 11.32
N VAL A 34 24.94 5.62 10.58
CA VAL A 34 23.49 5.67 10.38
C VAL A 34 23.19 5.51 8.88
N PRO A 35 22.43 4.49 8.48
CA PRO A 35 22.01 4.34 7.10
C PRO A 35 20.96 5.39 6.75
N LEU A 36 21.16 6.09 5.64
CA LEU A 36 20.21 6.99 5.00
C LEU A 36 19.95 6.46 3.59
N GLN A 37 19.05 5.48 3.52
CA GLN A 37 18.74 4.73 2.30
C GLN A 37 17.30 4.98 1.85
N GLY A 38 17.09 5.10 0.54
CA GLY A 38 15.77 5.28 -0.05
C GLY A 38 15.26 6.72 0.08
N GLU A 39 13.95 6.88 0.19
CA GLU A 39 13.30 8.20 0.22
C GLU A 39 13.58 8.95 1.54
N VAL A 40 13.86 10.25 1.44
CA VAL A 40 13.94 11.15 2.60
C VAL A 40 12.52 11.43 3.12
N ALA A 41 12.10 10.67 4.14
CA ALA A 41 10.78 10.75 4.76
C ALA A 41 10.84 11.18 6.25
N PRO A 42 9.73 11.57 6.89
CA PRO A 42 9.75 12.02 8.29
C PRO A 42 10.20 10.94 9.28
N SER A 43 9.96 9.67 8.97
CA SER A 43 10.46 8.53 9.74
C SER A 43 12.00 8.48 9.77
N MET A 44 12.66 8.83 8.67
CA MET A 44 14.13 8.95 8.59
C MET A 44 14.65 10.05 9.52
N PHE A 45 13.96 11.20 9.57
CA PHE A 45 14.30 12.27 10.51
C PHE A 45 14.18 11.82 11.97
N LEU A 46 13.07 11.17 12.34
CA LEU A 46 12.86 10.68 13.71
C LEU A 46 13.92 9.66 14.12
N PHE A 47 14.24 8.73 13.22
CA PHE A 47 15.30 7.76 13.40
C PHE A 47 16.66 8.45 13.62
N LEU A 48 17.07 9.34 12.70
CA LEU A 48 18.34 10.05 12.80
C LEU A 48 18.42 10.89 14.07
N ARG A 49 17.33 11.57 14.47
CA ARG A 49 17.26 12.34 15.72
C ARG A 49 17.47 11.46 16.95
N ARG A 50 16.87 10.26 16.99
CA ARG A 50 17.08 9.30 18.07
C ARG A 50 18.54 8.87 18.14
N VAL A 51 19.14 8.53 17.00
CA VAL A 51 20.54 8.08 16.96
C VAL A 51 21.49 9.21 17.33
N GLN A 52 21.32 10.42 16.78
CA GLN A 52 22.14 11.59 17.10
C GLN A 52 22.08 11.91 18.59
N LYS A 53 20.89 11.94 19.21
CA LYS A 53 20.74 12.12 20.66
C LYS A 53 21.47 11.05 21.47
N SER A 54 21.38 9.78 21.05
CA SER A 54 22.01 8.65 21.74
C SER A 54 23.54 8.72 21.62
N ALA A 55 24.04 9.06 20.42
CA ALA A 55 25.46 9.21 20.15
C ALA A 55 26.09 10.38 20.93
N GLU A 56 25.39 11.53 20.99
CA GLU A 56 25.83 12.66 21.81
C GLU A 56 25.86 12.32 23.30
N SER A 57 24.80 11.68 23.80
CA SER A 57 24.69 11.31 25.22
C SER A 57 25.76 10.30 25.64
N ALA A 58 26.15 9.39 24.74
CA ALA A 58 27.21 8.42 24.97
C ALA A 58 28.63 9.00 24.83
N GLY A 59 28.78 10.17 24.22
CA GLY A 59 30.09 10.74 23.89
C GLY A 59 30.78 10.00 22.75
N ALA A 60 30.02 9.67 21.69
CA ALA A 60 30.56 9.11 20.45
C ALA A 60 31.65 10.03 19.85
N ALA A 61 32.59 9.45 19.10
CA ALA A 61 33.65 10.19 18.44
C ALA A 61 33.18 10.89 17.16
N ALA A 62 32.27 10.27 16.40
CA ALA A 62 31.75 10.80 15.15
C ALA A 62 30.40 10.18 14.77
N LEU A 63 29.68 10.88 13.88
CA LEU A 63 28.45 10.41 13.24
C LEU A 63 28.65 10.34 11.72
N ILE A 64 28.54 9.14 11.14
CA ILE A 64 28.63 8.89 9.71
C ILE A 64 27.23 8.60 9.16
N LEU A 65 26.81 9.34 8.13
CA LEU A 65 25.62 9.04 7.34
C LEU A 65 26.03 8.19 6.13
N GLU A 66 25.65 6.91 6.12
CA GLU A 66 25.81 6.05 4.95
C GLU A 66 24.65 6.31 3.98
N MET A 67 24.89 7.12 2.95
CA MET A 67 23.87 7.71 2.09
C MET A 67 23.71 6.97 0.77
N ASN A 68 22.47 6.61 0.46
CA ASN A 68 22.02 6.20 -0.86
C ASN A 68 20.55 6.63 -1.06
N THR A 69 20.36 7.83 -1.59
CA THR A 69 19.03 8.43 -1.78
C THR A 69 18.94 9.19 -3.10
N TYR A 70 17.76 9.13 -3.73
CA TYR A 70 17.38 9.98 -4.85
C TYR A 70 16.69 11.28 -4.41
N GLY A 71 16.46 11.44 -3.10
CA GLY A 71 15.75 12.57 -2.52
C GLY A 71 14.49 12.15 -1.75
N GLY A 72 13.60 13.11 -1.56
CA GLY A 72 12.36 12.94 -0.82
C GLY A 72 11.79 14.30 -0.45
N ARG A 73 11.10 14.37 0.68
CA ARG A 73 10.41 15.60 1.08
C ARG A 73 11.37 16.70 1.51
N LEU A 74 11.12 17.92 1.04
CA LEU A 74 11.91 19.08 1.41
C LEU A 74 11.80 19.40 2.92
N ASP A 75 10.61 19.30 3.52
CA ASP A 75 10.42 19.55 4.95
C ASP A 75 11.27 18.61 5.84
N SER A 76 11.39 17.34 5.45
CA SER A 76 12.20 16.33 6.13
C SER A 76 13.68 16.62 5.93
N ALA A 77 14.07 17.04 4.73
CA ALA A 77 15.44 17.49 4.44
C ALA A 77 15.83 18.72 5.29
N GLU A 78 14.91 19.67 5.48
CA GLU A 78 15.12 20.84 6.36
C GLU A 78 15.36 20.39 7.80
N GLN A 79 14.50 19.52 8.31
CA GLN A 79 14.58 19.03 9.69
C GLN A 79 15.89 18.28 9.94
N ILE A 80 16.31 17.42 9.00
CA ILE A 80 17.59 16.71 9.07
C ILE A 80 18.76 17.69 8.97
N THR A 81 18.72 18.65 8.04
CA THR A 81 19.76 19.68 7.89
C THR A 81 19.93 20.49 9.18
N ASN A 82 18.82 20.91 9.78
CA ASN A 82 18.81 21.65 11.04
C ASN A 82 19.32 20.80 12.21
N LEU A 83 18.99 19.50 12.24
CA LEU A 83 19.51 18.55 13.23
C LEU A 83 21.04 18.45 13.13
N LEU A 84 21.56 18.24 11.92
CA LEU A 84 23.00 18.11 11.66
C LEU A 84 23.74 19.42 11.92
N ASN A 85 23.16 20.57 11.58
CA ASN A 85 23.76 21.87 11.89
C ASN A 85 23.80 22.19 13.38
N ARG A 86 23.02 21.50 14.23
CA ARG A 86 23.03 21.69 15.69
C ARG A 86 23.88 20.66 16.44
N THR A 87 24.28 19.57 15.77
CA THR A 87 25.05 18.50 16.41
C THR A 87 26.43 18.97 16.83
N GLN A 88 26.90 18.48 17.97
CA GLN A 88 28.26 18.75 18.44
C GLN A 88 29.27 17.74 17.88
N LEU A 89 28.79 16.56 17.50
CA LEU A 89 29.61 15.50 16.93
C LEU A 89 30.21 15.92 15.58
N PRO A 90 31.47 15.54 15.28
CA PRO A 90 31.97 15.51 13.91
C PRO A 90 31.04 14.68 13.01
N THR A 91 30.58 15.27 11.92
CA THR A 91 29.65 14.62 10.97
C THR A 91 30.32 14.34 9.65
N TYR A 92 30.08 13.14 9.14
CA TYR A 92 30.56 12.66 7.85
C TYR A 92 29.38 12.14 7.04
N THR A 93 29.36 12.40 5.74
CA THR A 93 28.49 11.69 4.80
C THR A 93 29.35 10.78 3.95
N PHE A 94 29.03 9.49 3.92
CA PHE A 94 29.54 8.54 2.94
C PHE A 94 28.49 8.33 1.85
N ILE A 95 28.70 8.88 0.66
CA ILE A 95 27.82 8.71 -0.48
C ILE A 95 28.19 7.38 -1.15
N ASN A 96 27.46 6.32 -0.80
CA ASN A 96 27.71 4.98 -1.32
C ASN A 96 27.33 4.88 -2.81
N THR A 97 26.21 5.48 -3.20
CA THR A 97 25.79 5.49 -4.61
C THR A 97 25.22 6.83 -5.01
N ASN A 98 24.31 7.39 -4.22
CA ASN A 98 23.62 8.61 -4.61
C ASN A 98 23.30 9.52 -3.44
N ALA A 99 23.49 10.83 -3.66
CA ALA A 99 23.01 11.92 -2.84
C ALA A 99 22.22 12.89 -3.73
N GLY A 100 21.12 12.40 -4.29
CA GLY A 100 20.26 13.18 -5.18
C GLY A 100 19.28 14.05 -4.43
N SER A 101 18.95 15.21 -4.98
CA SER A 101 17.93 16.12 -4.48
C SER A 101 18.09 16.45 -2.99
N ALA A 102 17.09 16.16 -2.14
CA ALA A 102 17.16 16.33 -0.69
C ALA A 102 18.43 15.70 -0.06
N GLY A 103 18.95 14.61 -0.62
CA GLY A 103 20.19 13.97 -0.17
C GLY A 103 21.41 14.88 -0.27
N SER A 104 21.55 15.63 -1.37
CA SER A 104 22.65 16.58 -1.55
C SER A 104 22.62 17.70 -0.51
N LEU A 105 21.42 18.14 -0.12
CA LEU A 105 21.23 19.19 0.89
C LEU A 105 21.66 18.69 2.28
N ILE A 106 21.28 17.45 2.60
CA ILE A 106 21.67 16.78 3.83
C ILE A 106 23.19 16.56 3.87
N ALA A 107 23.80 16.17 2.75
CA ALA A 107 25.25 15.99 2.67
C ALA A 107 26.01 17.30 2.97
N LEU A 108 25.55 18.43 2.41
CA LEU A 108 26.10 19.78 2.70
C LEU A 108 25.90 20.23 4.15
N ALA A 109 25.02 19.57 4.90
CA ALA A 109 24.82 19.80 6.33
C ALA A 109 25.83 19.02 7.22
N THR A 110 26.65 18.15 6.63
CA THR A 110 27.74 17.46 7.32
C THR A 110 29.07 18.17 7.12
N ARG A 111 30.05 17.99 8.04
CA ARG A 111 31.36 18.64 7.93
C ARG A 111 32.24 18.02 6.85
N HIS A 112 32.14 16.72 6.67
CA HIS A 112 32.99 15.96 5.77
C HIS A 112 32.16 15.12 4.81
N ILE A 113 32.56 15.07 3.54
CA ILE A 113 31.87 14.30 2.51
C ILE A 113 32.89 13.37 1.85
N TYR A 114 32.58 12.07 1.83
CA TYR A 114 33.33 11.06 1.11
C TYR A 114 32.41 10.36 0.12
N MET A 115 32.92 10.04 -1.06
CA MET A 115 32.14 9.47 -2.16
C MET A 115 32.68 8.10 -2.56
N ALA A 116 31.81 7.15 -2.85
CA ALA A 116 32.23 5.91 -3.50
C ALA A 116 32.69 6.18 -4.94
N PRO A 117 33.60 5.35 -5.53
CA PRO A 117 34.13 5.58 -6.87
C PRO A 117 33.06 5.76 -7.95
N VAL A 118 31.93 5.07 -7.81
CA VAL A 118 30.75 5.20 -8.68
C VAL A 118 29.61 5.79 -7.86
N SER A 119 29.58 7.11 -7.76
CA SER A 119 28.53 7.83 -7.05
C SER A 119 28.28 9.23 -7.61
N ALA A 120 27.13 9.81 -7.27
CA ALA A 120 26.73 11.15 -7.69
C ALA A 120 26.11 11.97 -6.55
N ILE A 121 26.25 13.30 -6.65
CA ILE A 121 25.64 14.29 -5.75
C ILE A 121 25.13 15.50 -6.53
N GLY A 122 23.95 16.01 -6.16
CA GLY A 122 23.39 17.24 -6.73
C GLY A 122 21.94 17.07 -7.22
N ALA A 123 21.58 17.75 -8.31
CA ALA A 123 20.25 17.71 -8.92
C ALA A 123 19.09 17.91 -7.92
N ALA A 124 19.10 19.05 -7.23
CA ALA A 124 18.21 19.41 -6.13
C ALA A 124 17.20 20.52 -6.44
N ALA A 125 16.86 20.72 -7.71
CA ALA A 125 15.74 21.59 -8.03
C ALA A 125 14.44 21.05 -7.41
N PRO A 126 13.63 21.93 -6.78
CA PRO A 126 12.36 21.51 -6.21
C PRO A 126 11.42 21.07 -7.33
N VAL A 127 10.76 19.93 -7.10
CA VAL A 127 9.69 19.38 -7.94
C VAL A 127 8.50 19.04 -7.07
N LEU A 128 7.32 18.93 -7.68
CA LEU A 128 6.15 18.38 -6.98
C LEU A 128 6.35 16.89 -6.74
N ALA A 129 5.63 16.32 -5.77
CA ALA A 129 5.63 14.87 -5.52
C ALA A 129 5.21 14.05 -6.77
N SER A 130 4.54 14.69 -7.74
CA SER A 130 4.22 14.08 -9.03
C SER A 130 5.39 13.96 -10.01
N GLY A 131 6.53 14.58 -9.71
CA GLY A 131 7.64 14.77 -10.64
C GLY A 131 7.43 15.95 -11.61
N ASP A 132 6.26 16.61 -11.56
CA ASP A 132 6.02 17.81 -12.35
C ASP A 132 6.73 19.03 -11.75
N ASP A 133 7.05 19.98 -12.62
CA ASP A 133 7.65 21.26 -12.26
C ASP A 133 6.73 22.11 -11.36
N LEU A 134 7.30 22.84 -10.38
CA LEU A 134 6.56 23.88 -9.67
C LEU A 134 6.22 25.03 -10.63
N GLY A 135 5.03 25.62 -10.43
CA GLY A 135 4.65 26.87 -11.07
C GLY A 135 5.65 27.99 -10.74
N VAL A 136 5.89 28.90 -11.69
CA VAL A 136 7.00 29.88 -11.69
C VAL A 136 7.15 30.59 -10.34
N THR A 137 6.10 31.25 -9.83
CA THR A 137 6.17 32.00 -8.57
C THR A 137 6.50 31.12 -7.36
N ALA A 138 5.95 29.90 -7.29
CA ALA A 138 6.21 28.97 -6.20
C ALA A 138 7.64 28.41 -6.29
N ARG A 139 8.12 28.13 -7.50
CA ARG A 139 9.49 27.72 -7.78
C ARG A 139 10.49 28.78 -7.34
N ASP A 140 10.29 30.04 -7.75
CA ASP A 140 11.22 31.13 -7.44
C ASP A 140 11.29 31.40 -5.93
N LYS A 141 10.15 31.37 -5.24
CA LYS A 141 10.12 31.46 -3.76
C LYS A 141 10.84 30.30 -3.10
N THR A 142 10.62 29.08 -3.60
CA THR A 142 11.25 27.87 -3.05
C THR A 142 12.76 27.91 -3.28
N ILE A 143 13.23 28.16 -4.51
CA ILE A 143 14.66 28.29 -4.83
C ILE A 143 15.29 29.42 -3.99
N SER A 144 14.66 30.59 -3.91
CA SER A 144 15.21 31.72 -3.13
C SER A 144 15.43 31.37 -1.65
N TYR A 145 14.41 30.80 -1.00
CA TYR A 145 14.49 30.39 0.40
C TYR A 145 15.53 29.29 0.62
N TRP A 146 15.47 28.23 -0.19
CA TRP A 146 16.31 27.05 -0.02
C TRP A 146 17.76 27.30 -0.41
N SER A 147 18.03 28.10 -1.43
CA SER A 147 19.39 28.54 -1.76
C SER A 147 20.00 29.31 -0.59
N ALA A 148 19.24 30.16 0.10
CA ALA A 148 19.75 30.86 1.29
C ALA A 148 20.10 29.88 2.42
N LEU A 149 19.23 28.89 2.70
CA LEU A 149 19.47 27.88 3.72
C LEU A 149 20.72 27.03 3.40
N ILE A 150 20.86 26.59 2.15
CA ILE A 150 21.97 25.75 1.70
C ILE A 150 23.28 26.51 1.73
N ARG A 151 23.32 27.75 1.22
CA ARG A 151 24.53 28.57 1.32
C ARG A 151 24.96 28.72 2.78
N GLY A 152 24.03 29.02 3.68
CA GLY A 152 24.31 29.12 5.11
C GLY A 152 24.86 27.82 5.71
N SER A 153 24.25 26.68 5.37
CA SER A 153 24.69 25.35 5.82
C SER A 153 26.07 24.98 5.25
N ALA A 154 26.28 25.17 3.96
CA ALA A 154 27.54 24.90 3.28
C ALA A 154 28.68 25.73 3.86
N THR A 155 28.49 27.05 4.00
CA THR A 155 29.48 27.95 4.62
C THR A 155 29.81 27.53 6.05
N ARG A 156 28.80 27.18 6.85
CA ARG A 156 29.00 26.72 8.24
C ARG A 156 29.89 25.48 8.31
N ASN A 157 29.73 24.55 7.37
CA ASN A 157 30.41 23.27 7.37
C ASN A 157 31.69 23.24 6.52
N GLY A 158 32.09 24.38 5.93
CA GLY A 158 33.32 24.51 5.17
C GLY A 158 33.22 24.16 3.68
N HIS A 159 32.01 23.91 3.18
CA HIS A 159 31.75 23.63 1.77
C HIS A 159 31.61 24.90 0.94
N ASN A 160 31.85 24.80 -0.36
CA ASN A 160 31.60 25.91 -1.28
C ASN A 160 30.08 26.18 -1.41
N PRO A 161 29.57 27.34 -0.93
CA PRO A 161 28.14 27.64 -0.98
C PRO A 161 27.59 27.78 -2.40
N ASP A 162 28.43 28.14 -3.37
CA ASP A 162 28.01 28.31 -4.77
C ASP A 162 27.77 26.97 -5.45
N VAL A 163 28.58 25.96 -5.14
CA VAL A 163 28.36 24.56 -5.58
C VAL A 163 27.02 24.06 -5.06
N GLY A 164 26.76 24.27 -3.76
CA GLY A 164 25.49 23.87 -3.14
C GLY A 164 24.27 24.58 -3.72
N GLU A 165 24.38 25.89 -4.00
CA GLU A 165 23.30 26.63 -4.66
C GLU A 165 23.05 26.14 -6.10
N ALA A 166 24.11 25.82 -6.84
CA ALA A 166 24.02 25.33 -8.23
C ALA A 166 23.36 23.95 -8.35
N PHE A 167 23.27 23.19 -7.26
CA PHE A 167 22.47 21.95 -7.24
C PHE A 167 20.98 22.22 -7.47
N MET A 168 20.45 23.38 -7.08
CA MET A 168 19.01 23.67 -7.19
C MET A 168 18.65 24.87 -8.04
N ASN A 169 19.59 25.80 -8.25
CA ASN A 169 19.36 27.01 -9.02
C ASN A 169 20.05 26.91 -10.39
N LYS A 170 19.26 26.74 -11.46
CA LYS A 170 19.77 26.65 -12.85
C LYS A 170 20.47 27.93 -13.32
N GLU A 171 20.18 29.07 -12.69
CA GLU A 171 20.76 30.36 -13.03
C GLU A 171 22.08 30.63 -12.30
N LYS A 172 22.49 29.71 -11.42
CA LYS A 172 23.74 29.83 -10.67
C LYS A 172 24.91 29.33 -11.51
N GLU A 173 25.79 30.26 -11.85
CA GLU A 173 27.13 29.94 -12.34
C GLU A 173 28.06 29.68 -11.16
N VAL A 174 28.93 28.67 -11.28
CA VAL A 174 29.98 28.39 -10.31
C VAL A 174 31.32 28.65 -10.99
N LYS A 175 32.02 29.69 -10.53
CA LYS A 175 33.36 30.05 -10.97
C LYS A 175 34.29 30.07 -9.76
N ILE A 176 35.43 29.37 -9.85
CA ILE A 176 36.47 29.37 -8.81
C ILE A 176 37.78 29.82 -9.47
N GLY A 177 38.33 30.94 -9.00
CA GLY A 177 39.42 31.62 -9.68
C GLY A 177 39.02 32.02 -11.11
N GLU A 178 39.80 31.61 -12.10
CA GLU A 178 39.48 31.80 -13.53
C GLU A 178 38.67 30.66 -14.15
N ARG A 179 38.49 29.54 -13.45
CA ARG A 179 37.84 28.36 -13.99
C ARG A 179 36.33 28.40 -13.76
N VAL A 180 35.56 28.28 -14.83
CA VAL A 180 34.12 28.03 -14.76
C VAL A 180 33.91 26.53 -14.53
N ILE A 181 33.36 26.19 -13.37
CA ILE A 181 33.04 24.81 -12.98
C ILE A 181 31.67 24.41 -13.53
N HIS A 182 30.72 25.36 -13.48
CA HIS A 182 29.35 25.14 -13.93
C HIS A 182 28.80 26.41 -14.55
N SER A 183 28.31 26.33 -15.79
CA SER A 183 27.67 27.45 -16.49
C SER A 183 26.17 27.52 -16.18
N LYS A 184 25.58 28.70 -16.38
CA LYS A 184 24.13 28.89 -16.24
C LYS A 184 23.35 28.06 -17.26
N GLY A 185 22.10 27.74 -16.92
CA GLY A 185 21.13 27.08 -17.79
C GLY A 185 20.88 25.60 -17.47
N SER A 186 21.63 25.01 -16.52
CA SER A 186 21.43 23.64 -16.06
C SER A 186 21.71 23.50 -14.56
N LEU A 187 21.33 22.36 -13.98
CA LEU A 187 21.65 22.04 -12.59
C LEU A 187 23.01 21.35 -12.52
N LEU A 188 23.79 21.68 -11.49
CA LEU A 188 25.04 20.99 -11.23
C LEU A 188 24.78 19.61 -10.63
N THR A 189 25.48 18.60 -11.14
CA THR A 189 25.61 17.27 -10.56
C THR A 189 27.07 16.88 -10.67
N LEU A 190 27.64 16.36 -9.60
CA LEU A 190 29.05 15.97 -9.55
C LEU A 190 29.16 14.46 -9.37
N ASN A 191 30.05 13.83 -10.11
CA ASN A 191 30.56 12.50 -9.77
C ASN A 191 31.67 12.58 -8.72
N ALA A 192 32.14 11.42 -8.24
CA ALA A 192 33.17 11.35 -7.20
C ALA A 192 34.50 12.03 -7.60
N GLN A 193 34.93 11.91 -8.86
CA GLN A 193 36.16 12.52 -9.37
C GLN A 193 36.04 14.04 -9.43
N GLU A 194 34.91 14.56 -9.94
CA GLU A 194 34.65 16.01 -10.01
C GLU A 194 34.51 16.61 -8.61
N ALA A 195 33.79 15.95 -7.70
CA ALA A 195 33.58 16.44 -6.35
C ALA A 195 34.88 16.50 -5.52
N THR A 196 35.84 15.61 -5.79
CA THR A 196 37.13 15.55 -5.10
C THR A 196 38.25 16.30 -5.81
N GLU A 197 37.95 16.93 -6.96
CA GLU A 197 38.92 17.69 -7.73
C GLU A 197 39.46 18.87 -6.91
N ALA A 198 40.78 18.95 -6.79
CA ALA A 198 41.44 20.02 -6.05
C ALA A 198 41.54 21.29 -6.92
N ILE A 199 40.90 22.37 -6.47
CA ILE A 199 40.93 23.69 -7.10
C ILE A 199 41.45 24.67 -6.05
N GLU A 200 42.53 25.39 -6.38
CA GLU A 200 43.22 26.31 -5.45
C GLU A 200 43.62 25.64 -4.11
N GLY A 201 43.95 24.34 -4.16
CA GLY A 201 44.42 23.58 -3.00
C GLY A 201 43.30 23.08 -2.07
N LYS A 202 42.02 23.21 -2.45
CA LYS A 202 40.88 22.65 -1.73
C LYS A 202 40.05 21.76 -2.65
N PRO A 203 39.45 20.66 -2.15
CA PRO A 203 38.50 19.89 -2.94
C PRO A 203 37.29 20.76 -3.32
N LEU A 204 36.72 20.50 -4.50
CA LEU A 204 35.51 21.20 -4.97
C LEU A 204 34.34 21.03 -3.99
N LEU A 205 34.18 19.83 -3.42
CA LEU A 205 33.12 19.51 -2.47
C LEU A 205 33.44 18.36 -1.51
N ALA A 206 34.00 17.25 -1.98
CA ALA A 206 34.21 16.04 -1.20
C ALA A 206 35.69 15.88 -0.80
N ASP A 207 35.93 15.48 0.44
CA ASP A 207 37.28 15.31 1.02
C ASP A 207 38.05 14.16 0.37
N GLY A 208 37.35 13.17 -0.18
CA GLY A 208 37.99 12.07 -0.88
C GLY A 208 37.04 10.99 -1.38
N ILE A 209 37.59 10.09 -2.19
CA ILE A 209 36.91 8.88 -2.63
C ILE A 209 37.19 7.77 -1.63
N ALA A 210 36.18 7.01 -1.20
CA ALA A 210 36.33 5.87 -0.30
C ALA A 210 35.51 4.66 -0.77
N ASP A 211 36.06 3.43 -0.68
CA ASP A 211 35.38 2.24 -1.21
C ASP A 211 34.27 1.72 -0.27
N SER A 212 34.31 2.10 1.00
CA SER A 212 33.33 1.70 2.01
C SER A 212 33.38 2.64 3.22
N VAL A 213 32.42 2.51 4.13
CA VAL A 213 32.47 3.21 5.44
C VAL A 213 33.74 2.88 6.21
N GLY A 214 34.24 1.63 6.12
CA GLY A 214 35.49 1.24 6.77
C GLY A 214 36.73 1.93 6.18
N ASP A 215 36.72 2.19 4.87
CA ASP A 215 37.79 2.96 4.21
C ASP A 215 37.70 4.45 4.55
N LEU A 216 36.50 5.01 4.61
CA LEU A 216 36.26 6.37 5.11
C LEU A 216 36.84 6.55 6.52
N VAL A 217 36.53 5.65 7.45
CA VAL A 217 37.02 5.71 8.84
C VAL A 217 38.55 5.79 8.89
N LYS A 218 39.24 5.00 8.04
CA LYS A 218 40.70 5.04 7.93
C LYS A 218 41.21 6.36 7.35
N LYS A 219 40.61 6.82 6.24
CA LYS A 219 41.01 8.06 5.54
C LYS A 219 40.76 9.32 6.36
N ALA A 220 39.69 9.34 7.14
CA ALA A 220 39.36 10.42 8.06
C ALA A 220 40.11 10.31 9.41
N ALA A 221 40.97 9.30 9.58
CA ALA A 221 41.71 9.01 10.82
C ALA A 221 40.82 8.95 12.07
N LEU A 222 39.60 8.44 11.92
CA LEU A 222 38.66 8.28 13.02
C LEU A 222 39.08 7.12 13.92
N GLN A 223 39.06 7.36 15.23
CA GLN A 223 39.38 6.37 16.25
C GLN A 223 38.10 5.87 16.91
N GLY A 224 38.06 4.58 17.26
CA GLY A 224 36.93 3.96 17.94
C GLY A 224 36.35 2.76 17.20
N SER A 225 35.46 2.05 17.88
CA SER A 225 34.71 0.96 17.29
C SER A 225 33.61 1.51 16.39
N VAL A 226 33.48 0.94 15.19
CA VAL A 226 32.42 1.32 14.24
C VAL A 226 31.13 0.62 14.66
N VAL A 227 30.13 1.39 15.08
CA VAL A 227 28.82 0.87 15.48
C VAL A 227 27.77 1.33 14.50
N LYS A 228 27.28 0.40 13.68
CA LYS A 228 26.17 0.66 12.77
C LYS A 228 24.84 0.54 13.51
N ILE A 229 24.06 1.62 13.55
CA ILE A 229 22.73 1.65 14.14
C ILE A 229 21.70 1.50 13.04
N GLU A 230 20.87 0.47 13.13
CA GLU A 230 19.78 0.22 12.18
C GLU A 230 18.44 0.73 12.74
N PRO A 231 17.45 1.07 11.88
CA PRO A 231 16.10 1.38 12.31
C PRO A 231 15.48 0.20 13.09
N THR A 232 14.86 0.48 14.23
CA THR A 232 14.33 -0.58 15.13
C THR A 232 12.81 -0.57 15.20
N GLY A 233 12.20 -1.77 15.32
CA GLY A 233 10.76 -1.94 15.59
C GLY A 233 9.87 -1.11 14.67
N PHE A 234 9.17 -0.14 15.26
CA PHE A 234 8.23 0.76 14.58
C PHE A 234 8.87 1.63 13.48
N GLU A 235 10.15 1.99 13.56
CA GLU A 235 10.82 2.80 12.52
C GLU A 235 10.97 2.01 11.23
N ARG A 236 11.37 0.73 11.34
CA ARG A 236 11.46 -0.18 10.20
C ARG A 236 10.06 -0.45 9.64
N ILE A 237 9.08 -0.69 10.51
CA ILE A 237 7.70 -0.89 10.08
C ILE A 237 7.16 0.35 9.34
N ALA A 238 7.41 1.56 9.84
CA ALA A 238 6.96 2.80 9.19
C ALA A 238 7.57 2.98 7.79
N LEU A 239 8.88 2.74 7.64
CA LEU A 239 9.56 2.81 6.34
C LEU A 239 8.99 1.77 5.34
N TRP A 240 8.70 0.56 5.80
CA TRP A 240 8.16 -0.51 4.95
C TRP A 240 6.67 -0.32 4.61
N ILE A 241 5.85 0.14 5.56
CA ILE A 241 4.41 0.32 5.35
C ILE A 241 4.16 1.37 4.26
N THR A 242 4.86 2.50 4.29
CA THR A 242 4.68 3.55 3.27
C THR A 242 5.05 3.03 1.89
N ALA A 243 6.13 2.26 1.77
CA ALA A 243 6.53 1.62 0.51
C ALA A 243 5.53 0.55 0.03
N LEU A 244 4.90 -0.19 0.95
CA LEU A 244 3.95 -1.26 0.65
C LEU A 244 2.49 -0.78 0.57
N ALA A 245 2.23 0.53 0.67
CA ALA A 245 0.87 1.08 0.69
C ALA A 245 -0.04 0.57 -0.45
N PRO A 246 0.38 0.49 -1.73
CA PRO A 246 -0.47 -0.05 -2.80
C PRO A 246 -0.84 -1.52 -2.59
N LEU A 247 0.10 -2.32 -2.05
CA LEU A 247 -0.15 -3.73 -1.75
C LEU A 247 -1.11 -3.88 -0.58
N LEU A 248 -0.97 -3.05 0.46
CA LEU A 248 -1.91 -3.01 1.59
C LEU A 248 -3.33 -2.66 1.12
N LEU A 249 -3.48 -1.68 0.23
CA LEU A 249 -4.77 -1.35 -0.37
C LEU A 249 -5.34 -2.52 -1.18
N LEU A 250 -4.52 -3.15 -2.04
CA LEU A 250 -4.92 -4.30 -2.85
C LEU A 250 -5.46 -5.44 -1.97
N VAL A 251 -4.68 -5.86 -0.98
CA VAL A 251 -5.04 -6.95 -0.06
C VAL A 251 -6.25 -6.55 0.78
N GLY A 252 -6.32 -5.28 1.23
CA GLY A 252 -7.45 -4.74 1.98
C GLY A 252 -8.77 -4.81 1.21
N ILE A 253 -8.76 -4.38 -0.05
CA ILE A 253 -9.92 -4.41 -0.94
C ILE A 253 -10.35 -5.86 -1.22
N ILE A 254 -9.40 -6.76 -1.51
CA ILE A 254 -9.69 -8.18 -1.75
C ILE A 254 -10.29 -8.84 -0.48
N GLY A 255 -9.73 -8.56 0.69
CA GLY A 255 -10.23 -9.08 1.97
C GLY A 255 -11.66 -8.62 2.25
N ALA A 256 -11.95 -7.33 2.02
CA ALA A 256 -13.29 -6.77 2.18
C ALA A 256 -14.30 -7.43 1.21
N TYR A 257 -13.90 -7.66 -0.03
CA TYR A 257 -14.72 -8.39 -1.01
C TYR A 257 -15.01 -9.83 -0.58
N LEU A 258 -14.00 -10.54 -0.07
CA LEU A 258 -14.14 -11.92 0.37
C LEU A 258 -15.07 -12.05 1.58
N GLU A 259 -14.97 -11.14 2.55
CA GLU A 259 -15.91 -11.07 3.69
C GLU A 259 -17.35 -10.87 3.20
N PHE A 260 -17.56 -10.00 2.22
CA PHE A 260 -18.88 -9.76 1.63
C PHE A 260 -19.42 -10.99 0.90
N LYS A 261 -18.58 -11.75 0.19
CA LYS A 261 -18.98 -12.97 -0.54
C LYS A 261 -19.20 -14.17 0.36
N ILE A 262 -18.54 -14.22 1.51
CA ILE A 262 -18.60 -15.34 2.45
C ILE A 262 -18.98 -14.80 3.83
N PRO A 263 -20.27 -14.41 4.03
CA PRO A 263 -20.71 -13.87 5.31
C PRO A 263 -20.44 -14.87 6.44
N GLY A 264 -19.80 -14.40 7.52
CA GLY A 264 -19.47 -15.22 8.69
C GLY A 264 -18.07 -15.83 8.67
N ALA A 265 -17.34 -15.73 7.56
CA ALA A 265 -15.91 -16.03 7.55
C ALA A 265 -15.14 -14.82 8.08
N SER A 266 -15.12 -14.56 9.39
CA SER A 266 -14.47 -13.36 9.99
C SER A 266 -12.99 -13.06 9.64
N LEU A 267 -12.28 -13.98 8.98
CA LEU A 267 -10.84 -13.87 8.73
C LEU A 267 -10.49 -12.85 7.62
N PRO A 268 -11.09 -12.87 6.41
CA PRO A 268 -10.79 -11.89 5.38
C PRO A 268 -11.18 -10.47 5.78
N GLY A 269 -12.28 -10.28 6.51
CA GLY A 269 -12.66 -8.98 7.07
C GLY A 269 -11.65 -8.47 8.09
N PHE A 270 -11.13 -9.34 8.96
CA PHE A 270 -10.06 -8.98 9.90
C PHE A 270 -8.76 -8.61 9.18
N ILE A 271 -8.37 -9.37 8.14
CA ILE A 271 -7.21 -9.05 7.30
C ILE A 271 -7.42 -7.69 6.62
N ALA A 272 -8.61 -7.41 6.08
CA ALA A 272 -8.92 -6.12 5.47
C ALA A 272 -8.78 -4.96 6.46
N ALA A 273 -9.32 -5.12 7.67
CA ALA A 273 -9.22 -4.12 8.72
C ALA A 273 -7.75 -3.85 9.11
N ILE A 274 -6.92 -4.89 9.25
CA ILE A 274 -5.47 -4.73 9.51
C ILE A 274 -4.80 -4.00 8.35
N CYS A 275 -5.07 -4.38 7.11
CA CYS A 275 -4.46 -3.75 5.94
C CYS A 275 -4.78 -2.26 5.86
N PHE A 276 -6.05 -1.87 6.05
CA PHE A 276 -6.42 -0.45 6.07
C PHE A 276 -5.84 0.28 7.30
N ALA A 277 -5.83 -0.35 8.47
CA ALA A 277 -5.23 0.24 9.67
C ALA A 277 -3.72 0.50 9.49
N LEU A 278 -2.98 -0.46 8.93
CA LEU A 278 -1.56 -0.31 8.62
C LEU A 278 -1.35 0.77 7.55
N PHE A 279 -2.17 0.79 6.50
CA PHE A 279 -2.13 1.84 5.49
C PHE A 279 -2.25 3.23 6.12
N PHE A 280 -3.29 3.49 6.91
CA PHE A 280 -3.46 4.79 7.55
C PHE A 280 -2.37 5.09 8.57
N LEU A 281 -1.91 4.10 9.34
CA LEU A 281 -0.83 4.28 10.30
C LEU A 281 0.49 4.68 9.62
N GLY A 282 0.84 4.07 8.49
CA GLY A 282 2.04 4.44 7.73
C GLY A 282 1.99 5.87 7.23
N HIS A 283 0.85 6.30 6.69
CA HIS A 283 0.67 7.67 6.21
C HIS A 283 0.59 8.70 7.35
N TYR A 284 0.07 8.30 8.52
CA TYR A 284 0.13 9.10 9.74
C TYR A 284 1.56 9.31 10.23
N LEU A 285 2.35 8.24 10.31
CA LEU A 285 3.76 8.31 10.70
C LEU A 285 4.62 9.04 9.67
N ALA A 286 4.25 8.96 8.39
CA ALA A 286 4.87 9.72 7.31
C ALA A 286 4.41 11.19 7.26
N GLY A 287 3.55 11.64 8.18
CA GLY A 287 3.07 13.02 8.26
C GLY A 287 2.15 13.45 7.10
N LEU A 288 1.64 12.50 6.32
CA LEU A 288 0.76 12.75 5.16
C LEU A 288 -0.71 12.90 5.58
N ALA A 289 -1.12 12.21 6.65
CA ALA A 289 -2.51 12.13 7.07
C ALA A 289 -2.64 12.25 8.59
N GLY A 290 -3.66 12.95 9.10
CA GLY A 290 -4.03 12.92 10.52
C GLY A 290 -5.18 11.95 10.82
N TRP A 291 -5.66 12.01 12.06
CA TRP A 291 -6.80 11.20 12.52
C TRP A 291 -8.12 11.56 11.82
N GLU A 292 -8.23 12.78 11.28
CA GLU A 292 -9.37 13.23 10.51
C GLU A 292 -9.62 12.35 9.28
N VAL A 293 -8.56 11.91 8.59
CA VAL A 293 -8.67 11.08 7.39
C VAL A 293 -9.22 9.69 7.76
N VAL A 294 -8.74 9.12 8.87
CA VAL A 294 -9.25 7.85 9.41
C VAL A 294 -10.72 7.98 9.81
N GLY A 295 -11.09 9.08 10.46
CA GLY A 295 -12.47 9.37 10.85
C GLY A 295 -13.42 9.41 9.65
N VAL A 296 -13.01 10.04 8.55
CA VAL A 296 -13.80 10.07 7.30
C VAL A 296 -13.94 8.67 6.68
N PHE A 297 -12.90 7.85 6.72
CA PHE A 297 -12.99 6.46 6.22
C PHE A 297 -13.98 5.63 7.03
N VAL A 298 -13.87 5.67 8.36
CA VAL A 298 -14.76 4.94 9.27
C VAL A 298 -16.19 5.40 9.12
N LEU A 299 -16.43 6.71 9.02
CA LEU A 299 -17.75 7.26 8.72
C LEU A 299 -18.31 6.70 7.40
N GLY A 300 -17.47 6.65 6.35
CA GLY A 300 -17.85 6.04 5.08
C GLY A 300 -18.26 4.57 5.22
N VAL A 301 -17.49 3.77 5.96
CA VAL A 301 -17.83 2.36 6.27
C VAL A 301 -19.16 2.28 7.02
N CYS A 302 -19.38 3.11 8.04
CA CYS A 302 -20.63 3.13 8.80
C CYS A 302 -21.84 3.46 7.93
N LEU A 303 -21.71 4.40 6.97
CA LEU A 303 -22.80 4.71 6.03
C LEU A 303 -23.10 3.55 5.08
N VAL A 304 -22.07 2.85 4.59
CA VAL A 304 -22.26 1.63 3.77
C VAL A 304 -22.95 0.52 4.58
N LEU A 305 -22.58 0.33 5.84
CA LEU A 305 -23.25 -0.65 6.70
C LEU A 305 -24.69 -0.23 7.00
N ALA A 306 -24.94 1.06 7.27
CA ALA A 306 -26.28 1.56 7.53
C ALA A 306 -27.21 1.36 6.32
N GLU A 307 -26.70 1.59 5.11
CA GLU A 307 -27.37 1.26 3.86
C GLU A 307 -27.76 -0.23 3.81
N ILE A 308 -26.80 -1.12 4.02
CA ILE A 308 -26.99 -2.58 3.92
C ILE A 308 -28.00 -3.09 4.97
N PHE A 309 -28.00 -2.56 6.19
CA PHE A 309 -28.87 -3.04 7.26
C PHE A 309 -30.25 -2.38 7.31
N PHE A 310 -30.36 -1.09 7.00
CA PHE A 310 -31.59 -0.32 7.19
C PHE A 310 -32.28 0.08 5.89
N PHE A 311 -31.54 0.27 4.79
CA PHE A 311 -32.06 0.89 3.56
C PHE A 311 -31.93 0.02 2.31
N ALA A 312 -31.54 -1.26 2.45
CA ALA A 312 -31.25 -2.18 1.34
C ALA A 312 -32.37 -2.30 0.28
N HIS A 313 -33.61 -1.91 0.61
CA HIS A 313 -34.76 -1.96 -0.30
C HIS A 313 -35.32 -0.57 -0.67
N SER A 314 -34.79 0.54 -0.12
CA SER A 314 -35.38 1.88 -0.26
C SER A 314 -34.55 2.85 -1.08
N THR A 315 -33.25 2.99 -0.83
CA THR A 315 -32.45 4.10 -1.38
C THR A 315 -30.96 3.77 -1.42
N ILE A 316 -30.27 3.85 -2.55
CA ILE A 316 -28.82 3.53 -2.67
C ILE A 316 -27.90 4.71 -2.26
N LEU A 317 -28.49 5.88 -1.98
CA LEU A 317 -27.77 7.15 -1.81
C LEU A 317 -26.80 7.13 -0.63
N VAL A 318 -27.20 6.55 0.51
CA VAL A 318 -26.38 6.55 1.74
C VAL A 318 -25.14 5.69 1.53
N GLY A 319 -25.30 4.52 0.90
CA GLY A 319 -24.19 3.66 0.52
C GLY A 319 -23.20 4.32 -0.44
N VAL A 320 -23.69 5.01 -1.48
CA VAL A 320 -22.83 5.71 -2.44
C VAL A 320 -22.04 6.83 -1.78
N ILE A 321 -22.68 7.63 -0.92
CA ILE A 321 -21.97 8.66 -0.14
C ILE A 321 -20.89 8.01 0.73
N GLY A 322 -21.21 6.88 1.38
CA GLY A 322 -20.25 6.12 2.19
C GLY A 322 -19.03 5.67 1.39
N ILE A 323 -19.23 5.09 0.19
CA ILE A 323 -18.14 4.69 -0.71
C ILE A 323 -17.31 5.91 -1.15
N CYS A 324 -17.96 7.02 -1.50
CA CYS A 324 -17.27 8.26 -1.86
C CYS A 324 -16.39 8.79 -0.70
N LEU A 325 -16.86 8.72 0.55
CA LEU A 325 -16.07 9.09 1.71
C LEU A 325 -14.89 8.13 1.93
N MET A 326 -15.09 6.82 1.75
CA MET A 326 -14.01 5.84 1.84
C MET A 326 -12.92 6.12 0.79
N LEU A 327 -13.30 6.25 -0.49
CA LEU A 327 -12.36 6.52 -1.58
C LEU A 327 -11.69 7.89 -1.43
N GLY A 328 -12.46 8.92 -1.03
CA GLY A 328 -11.94 10.25 -0.77
C GLY A 328 -10.94 10.29 0.39
N SER A 329 -11.19 9.51 1.45
CA SER A 329 -10.25 9.36 2.56
C SER A 329 -8.96 8.63 2.14
N LEU A 330 -9.07 7.53 1.40
CA LEU A 330 -7.89 6.83 0.87
C LEU A 330 -7.05 7.73 -0.04
N LEU A 331 -7.71 8.53 -0.88
CA LEU A 331 -7.02 9.51 -1.72
C LEU A 331 -6.35 10.59 -0.87
N TRP A 332 -7.06 11.17 0.09
CA TRP A 332 -6.53 12.22 0.98
C TRP A 332 -5.33 11.71 1.77
N ALA A 333 -5.34 10.46 2.25
CA ALA A 333 -4.22 9.89 2.98
C ALA A 333 -2.89 9.93 2.22
N MET A 334 -2.93 9.93 0.88
CA MET A 334 -1.77 9.96 0.00
C MET A 334 -1.41 11.37 -0.51
N ILE A 335 -2.22 12.39 -0.23
CA ILE A 335 -1.96 13.76 -0.69
C ILE A 335 -0.90 14.39 0.21
N ASP A 336 0.25 14.70 -0.39
CA ASP A 336 1.29 15.49 0.26
C ASP A 336 0.86 16.96 0.37
N ARG A 337 0.64 17.47 1.59
CA ARG A 337 0.32 18.89 1.84
C ARG A 337 1.50 19.59 2.49
N TYR A 338 2.02 20.63 1.83
CA TYR A 338 3.01 21.53 2.41
C TYR A 338 2.36 22.58 3.33
N PRO A 339 3.03 23.01 4.42
CA PRO A 339 2.57 24.12 5.24
C PRO A 339 2.36 25.39 4.41
N GLY A 340 1.18 26.02 4.53
CA GLY A 340 0.84 27.26 3.81
C GLY A 340 0.13 27.08 2.46
N GLN A 341 -0.20 25.85 2.05
CA GLN A 341 -1.06 25.61 0.88
C GLN A 341 -2.56 25.71 1.21
N THR A 342 -3.37 25.96 0.17
CA THR A 342 -4.83 26.02 0.29
C THR A 342 -5.42 24.69 0.73
N PHE A 343 -6.56 24.73 1.43
CA PHE A 343 -7.27 23.53 1.88
C PHE A 343 -7.65 22.59 0.71
N PHE A 344 -7.92 23.16 -0.47
CA PHE A 344 -8.21 22.40 -1.68
C PHE A 344 -6.91 22.01 -2.41
N PRO A 345 -6.71 20.70 -2.70
CA PRO A 345 -5.54 20.23 -3.43
C PRO A 345 -5.56 20.72 -4.88
N THR A 346 -4.40 21.06 -5.42
CA THR A 346 -4.26 21.42 -6.84
C THR A 346 -4.25 20.17 -7.72
N GLY A 347 -4.64 20.31 -8.99
CA GLY A 347 -4.71 19.19 -9.95
C GLY A 347 -3.44 18.33 -10.01
N PRO A 348 -2.22 18.90 -10.08
CA PRO A 348 -0.97 18.14 -10.07
C PRO A 348 -0.77 17.31 -8.79
N MET A 349 -1.17 17.81 -7.62
CA MET A 349 -1.05 17.10 -6.35
C MET A 349 -1.96 15.86 -6.27
N LEU A 350 -3.06 15.87 -7.01
CA LEU A 350 -4.00 14.75 -7.06
C LEU A 350 -3.54 13.65 -8.02
N ARG A 351 -2.66 13.94 -8.97
CA ARG A 351 -2.33 13.02 -10.07
C ARG A 351 -1.75 11.70 -9.57
N VAL A 352 -0.70 11.74 -8.73
CA VAL A 352 -0.05 10.51 -8.23
C VAL A 352 -0.95 9.72 -7.28
N PRO A 353 -1.59 10.35 -6.25
CA PRO A 353 -2.59 9.67 -5.43
C PRO A 353 -3.69 9.02 -6.26
N LEU A 354 -4.19 9.70 -7.29
CA LEU A 354 -5.25 9.19 -8.15
C LEU A 354 -4.76 8.01 -9.00
N VAL A 355 -3.57 8.08 -9.59
CA VAL A 355 -2.99 6.96 -10.35
C VAL A 355 -2.74 5.76 -9.43
N ASN A 356 -2.16 5.96 -8.24
CA ASN A 356 -1.91 4.88 -7.29
C ASN A 356 -3.21 4.21 -6.84
N LEU A 357 -4.24 5.01 -6.53
CA LEU A 357 -5.55 4.51 -6.16
C LEU A 357 -6.22 3.77 -7.33
N LEU A 358 -6.15 4.32 -8.55
CA LEU A 358 -6.69 3.68 -9.76
C LEU A 358 -5.99 2.36 -10.06
N VAL A 359 -4.65 2.32 -9.99
CA VAL A 359 -3.86 1.08 -10.17
C VAL A 359 -4.24 0.05 -9.12
N ALA A 360 -4.34 0.45 -7.84
CA ALA A 360 -4.74 -0.45 -6.77
C ALA A 360 -6.16 -0.99 -6.97
N ILE A 361 -7.12 -0.13 -7.36
CA ILE A 361 -8.50 -0.54 -7.65
C ILE A 361 -8.55 -1.48 -8.86
N LEU A 362 -7.90 -1.14 -9.97
CA LEU A 362 -7.88 -1.98 -11.17
C LEU A 362 -7.22 -3.33 -10.91
N ALA A 363 -6.10 -3.35 -10.19
CA ALA A 363 -5.44 -4.58 -9.75
C ALA A 363 -6.35 -5.40 -8.85
N ALA A 364 -7.07 -4.76 -7.91
CA ALA A 364 -8.03 -5.43 -7.05
C ALA A 364 -9.20 -6.00 -7.84
N LEU A 365 -9.76 -5.26 -8.80
CA LEU A 365 -10.82 -5.74 -9.67
C LEU A 365 -10.37 -6.92 -10.53
N ALA A 366 -9.17 -6.88 -11.09
CA ALA A 366 -8.60 -8.00 -11.84
C ALA A 366 -8.40 -9.23 -10.95
N ALA A 367 -7.84 -9.05 -9.75
CA ALA A 367 -7.67 -10.12 -8.77
C ALA A 367 -9.03 -10.70 -8.33
N ILE A 368 -10.02 -9.84 -8.06
CA ILE A 368 -11.39 -10.22 -7.72
C ILE A 368 -12.05 -10.97 -8.87
N ALA A 369 -11.87 -10.56 -10.13
CA ALA A 369 -12.44 -11.25 -11.29
C ALA A 369 -11.84 -12.66 -11.46
N ILE A 370 -10.53 -12.81 -11.29
CA ILE A 370 -9.84 -14.10 -11.26
C ILE A 370 -10.40 -14.94 -10.10
N LEU A 371 -10.46 -14.36 -8.90
CA LEU A 371 -10.92 -15.05 -7.71
C LEU A 371 -12.39 -15.48 -7.85
N ALA A 372 -13.27 -14.63 -8.35
CA ALA A 372 -14.67 -14.96 -8.60
C ALA A 372 -14.82 -16.13 -9.60
N ARG A 373 -13.92 -16.25 -10.58
CA ARG A 373 -13.92 -17.34 -11.56
C ARG A 373 -13.40 -18.67 -10.99
N TYR A 374 -12.36 -18.63 -10.15
CA TYR A 374 -11.67 -19.84 -9.68
C TYR A 374 -12.04 -20.27 -8.26
N LEU A 375 -12.34 -19.32 -7.36
CA LEU A 375 -12.65 -19.58 -5.95
C LEU A 375 -13.83 -20.55 -5.76
N PRO A 376 -14.95 -20.47 -6.52
CA PRO A 376 -16.06 -21.42 -6.38
C PRO A 376 -15.68 -22.89 -6.65
N ARG A 377 -14.57 -23.12 -7.37
CA ARG A 377 -14.06 -24.46 -7.68
C ARG A 377 -13.13 -25.01 -6.59
N THR A 378 -12.73 -24.18 -5.62
CA THR A 378 -11.81 -24.58 -4.54
C THR A 378 -12.54 -25.21 -3.36
N SER A 379 -11.87 -26.11 -2.65
CA SER A 379 -12.38 -26.77 -1.44
C SER A 379 -12.59 -25.79 -0.28
N VAL A 380 -11.84 -24.67 -0.26
CA VAL A 380 -11.95 -23.62 0.75
C VAL A 380 -13.33 -22.95 0.68
N TYR A 381 -13.81 -22.62 -0.52
CA TYR A 381 -15.14 -22.00 -0.71
C TYR A 381 -16.29 -22.90 -0.25
N ARG A 382 -16.21 -24.21 -0.55
CA ARG A 382 -17.22 -25.21 -0.11
C ARG A 382 -17.26 -25.43 1.40
N ARG A 383 -16.19 -25.10 2.12
CA ARG A 383 -16.11 -25.26 3.59
C ARG A 383 -16.77 -24.11 4.35
N PHE A 384 -16.88 -22.93 3.74
CA PHE A 384 -17.46 -21.73 4.37
C PHE A 384 -18.90 -21.44 3.93
N ILE A 385 -19.35 -22.04 2.84
CA ILE A 385 -20.76 -22.04 2.49
C ILE A 385 -21.38 -23.23 3.18
N LEU A 386 -22.30 -22.96 4.11
CA LEU A 386 -23.27 -23.96 4.50
C LEU A 386 -24.04 -24.30 3.23
N SER A 387 -23.77 -25.47 2.65
CA SER A 387 -24.75 -26.12 1.79
C SER A 387 -25.96 -26.32 2.68
N ALA A 388 -26.83 -25.31 2.76
CA ALA A 388 -28.18 -25.53 3.16
C ALA A 388 -28.70 -26.50 2.11
N ASP A 389 -28.68 -27.79 2.42
CA ASP A 389 -29.75 -28.66 2.01
C ASP A 389 -30.99 -27.89 2.40
N ILE A 390 -31.58 -27.17 1.43
CA ILE A 390 -32.90 -26.57 1.59
C ILE A 390 -33.74 -27.76 2.04
N PRO A 391 -34.17 -27.84 3.31
CA PRO A 391 -35.08 -28.89 3.69
C PRO A 391 -36.25 -28.68 2.75
N ALA A 392 -36.61 -29.72 1.99
CA ALA A 392 -37.83 -29.66 1.21
C ALA A 392 -38.89 -29.09 2.16
N GLY A 393 -39.54 -27.98 1.77
CA GLY A 393 -40.68 -27.46 2.52
C GLY A 393 -41.68 -28.61 2.75
N PRO A 394 -42.66 -28.47 3.65
CA PRO A 394 -43.55 -29.57 4.03
C PRO A 394 -44.43 -29.99 2.83
N SER A 395 -43.84 -30.76 1.92
CA SER A 395 -44.41 -31.38 0.76
C SER A 395 -43.92 -32.81 0.82
N LEU A 396 -44.73 -33.60 1.52
CA LEU A 396 -44.88 -35.06 1.46
C LEU A 396 -43.64 -35.85 1.03
N ASP A 397 -43.13 -36.66 1.95
CA ASP A 397 -42.11 -37.68 1.76
C ASP A 397 -42.07 -38.25 0.33
N THR A 398 -41.13 -37.75 -0.48
CA THR A 398 -40.77 -38.42 -1.74
C THR A 398 -39.35 -38.92 -1.63
N ALA A 399 -39.25 -40.25 -1.67
CA ALA A 399 -38.05 -41.04 -1.88
C ALA A 399 -37.16 -40.49 -3.01
N PRO A 400 -35.86 -40.88 -3.06
CA PRO A 400 -34.82 -40.21 -3.83
C PRO A 400 -35.20 -39.99 -5.30
N ARG A 401 -35.00 -38.77 -5.78
CA ARG A 401 -35.07 -38.41 -7.20
C ARG A 401 -33.91 -39.07 -7.97
N GLU A 402 -34.09 -40.30 -8.43
CA GLU A 402 -33.38 -40.77 -9.61
C GLU A 402 -34.09 -40.19 -10.84
N PHE A 403 -33.44 -39.23 -11.50
CA PHE A 403 -33.77 -38.85 -12.86
C PHE A 403 -33.51 -40.06 -13.77
N VAL A 404 -34.51 -40.92 -13.92
CA VAL A 404 -34.51 -41.93 -14.98
C VAL A 404 -34.82 -41.19 -16.29
N PRO A 405 -33.99 -41.33 -17.35
CA PRO A 405 -34.20 -40.60 -18.59
C PRO A 405 -35.57 -40.90 -19.18
N THR A 406 -36.17 -39.91 -19.84
CA THR A 406 -37.41 -39.97 -20.64
C THR A 406 -37.41 -41.02 -21.77
N ALA A 407 -36.38 -41.88 -21.85
CA ALA A 407 -36.13 -42.88 -22.88
C ALA A 407 -36.94 -44.19 -22.73
N ALA A 408 -37.76 -44.34 -21.68
CA ALA A 408 -38.51 -45.58 -21.41
C ALA A 408 -40.00 -45.52 -21.78
N VAL A 409 -40.52 -44.39 -22.26
CA VAL A 409 -41.95 -44.21 -22.55
C VAL A 409 -42.12 -43.79 -24.00
N ALA A 410 -42.61 -44.70 -24.85
CA ALA A 410 -42.92 -44.43 -26.25
C ALA A 410 -44.41 -44.06 -26.41
N PRO A 411 -44.77 -43.29 -27.44
CA PRO A 411 -46.17 -43.11 -27.85
C PRO A 411 -46.88 -44.45 -28.02
N GLY A 412 -48.13 -44.54 -27.54
CA GLY A 412 -48.95 -45.75 -27.57
C GLY A 412 -48.85 -46.64 -26.32
N LEU A 413 -47.93 -46.35 -25.40
CA LEU A 413 -47.76 -47.16 -24.19
C LEU A 413 -48.89 -46.87 -23.18
N LYS A 414 -49.57 -47.94 -22.73
CA LYS A 414 -50.69 -47.87 -21.76
C LYS A 414 -50.16 -47.92 -20.33
N GLY A 415 -50.75 -47.10 -19.47
CA GLY A 415 -50.42 -46.97 -18.05
C GLY A 415 -51.65 -46.61 -17.22
N LEU A 416 -51.41 -46.29 -15.95
CA LEU A 416 -52.46 -45.94 -15.00
C LEU A 416 -52.15 -44.58 -14.37
N ALA A 417 -53.13 -43.68 -14.33
CA ALA A 417 -52.99 -42.44 -13.58
C ALA A 417 -52.80 -42.75 -12.08
N VAL A 418 -51.71 -42.28 -11.47
CA VAL A 418 -51.42 -42.46 -10.04
C VAL A 418 -52.05 -41.33 -9.24
N THR A 419 -52.04 -40.12 -9.79
CA THR A 419 -52.75 -38.97 -9.23
C THR A 419 -53.83 -38.53 -10.20
N THR A 420 -54.80 -37.76 -9.72
CA THR A 420 -55.73 -37.04 -10.58
C THR A 420 -54.94 -36.06 -11.47
N LEU A 421 -55.15 -36.10 -12.79
CA LEU A 421 -54.45 -35.26 -13.77
C LEU A 421 -55.30 -34.03 -14.12
N ARG A 422 -54.80 -32.82 -13.81
CA ARG A 422 -55.49 -31.53 -14.07
C ARG A 422 -54.54 -30.32 -14.26
N PRO A 423 -54.02 -30.07 -15.46
CA PRO A 423 -53.79 -31.05 -16.52
C PRO A 423 -52.56 -31.91 -16.22
N SER A 424 -51.72 -31.53 -15.25
CA SER A 424 -50.54 -32.31 -14.85
C SER A 424 -50.84 -33.26 -13.70
N GLY A 425 -50.04 -34.31 -13.61
CA GLY A 425 -50.01 -35.26 -12.50
C GLY A 425 -49.02 -36.39 -12.79
N LYS A 426 -49.19 -37.53 -12.12
CA LYS A 426 -48.31 -38.70 -12.27
C LYS A 426 -49.06 -39.87 -12.86
N ALA A 427 -48.43 -40.59 -13.78
CA ALA A 427 -48.92 -41.86 -14.29
C ALA A 427 -47.83 -42.93 -14.22
N ARG A 428 -48.26 -44.16 -13.97
CA ARG A 428 -47.40 -45.35 -13.91
C ARG A 428 -47.47 -46.08 -15.24
N PHE A 429 -46.30 -46.33 -15.83
CA PHE A 429 -46.11 -47.11 -17.03
C PHE A 429 -45.15 -48.26 -16.72
N GLY A 430 -45.66 -49.49 -16.64
CA GLY A 430 -44.90 -50.63 -16.12
C GLY A 430 -44.48 -50.40 -14.66
N GLN A 431 -43.18 -50.43 -14.38
CA GLN A 431 -42.62 -50.19 -13.04
C GLN A 431 -42.25 -48.73 -12.78
N HIS A 432 -42.39 -47.84 -13.77
CA HIS A 432 -41.93 -46.46 -13.68
C HIS A 432 -43.11 -45.51 -13.45
N VAL A 433 -42.91 -44.52 -12.57
CA VAL A 433 -43.85 -43.40 -12.37
C VAL A 433 -43.22 -42.17 -12.99
N VAL A 434 -43.92 -41.55 -13.94
CA VAL A 434 -43.47 -40.35 -14.65
C VAL A 434 -44.49 -39.23 -14.51
N ASP A 435 -44.00 -38.00 -14.57
CA ASP A 435 -44.85 -36.82 -14.64
C ASP A 435 -45.46 -36.71 -16.04
N VAL A 436 -46.79 -36.55 -16.09
CA VAL A 436 -47.57 -36.51 -17.32
C VAL A 436 -48.49 -35.30 -17.35
N VAL A 437 -48.87 -34.89 -18.55
CA VAL A 437 -49.81 -33.79 -18.79
C VAL A 437 -50.91 -34.26 -19.74
N THR A 438 -52.15 -33.87 -19.49
CA THR A 438 -53.29 -34.12 -20.38
C THR A 438 -53.46 -32.97 -21.38
N GLU A 439 -54.11 -33.23 -22.52
CA GLU A 439 -54.47 -32.18 -23.50
C GLU A 439 -55.68 -31.34 -23.05
N GLY A 440 -55.81 -31.09 -21.74
CA GLY A 440 -56.92 -30.35 -21.13
C GLY A 440 -58.00 -31.21 -20.49
N ASP A 441 -57.95 -32.53 -20.69
CA ASP A 441 -58.89 -33.47 -20.07
C ASP A 441 -58.59 -33.65 -18.57
N PHE A 442 -59.65 -33.72 -17.79
CA PHE A 442 -59.59 -34.18 -16.40
C PHE A 442 -59.56 -35.70 -16.38
N ILE A 443 -58.54 -36.28 -15.74
CA ILE A 443 -58.43 -37.74 -15.60
C ILE A 443 -58.32 -38.09 -14.10
N PRO A 444 -59.28 -38.83 -13.51
CA PRO A 444 -59.19 -39.30 -12.13
C PRO A 444 -57.98 -40.21 -11.89
N ALA A 445 -57.51 -40.29 -10.64
CA ALA A 445 -56.57 -41.32 -10.22
C ALA A 445 -57.13 -42.73 -10.52
N GLU A 446 -56.24 -43.69 -10.74
CA GLU A 446 -56.53 -45.08 -11.12
C GLU A 446 -57.24 -45.26 -12.47
N THR A 447 -57.28 -44.23 -13.30
CA THR A 447 -57.83 -44.33 -14.67
C THR A 447 -56.75 -44.80 -15.66
N PRO A 448 -57.05 -45.74 -16.57
CA PRO A 448 -56.14 -46.12 -17.65
C PRO A 448 -55.84 -44.96 -18.59
N VAL A 449 -54.57 -44.73 -18.88
CA VAL A 449 -54.10 -43.67 -19.78
C VAL A 449 -53.14 -44.24 -20.83
N ALA A 450 -53.09 -43.62 -22.00
CA ALA A 450 -52.12 -43.95 -23.05
C ALA A 450 -51.31 -42.70 -23.41
N VAL A 451 -50.02 -42.91 -23.72
CA VAL A 451 -49.13 -41.82 -24.14
C VAL A 451 -49.46 -41.45 -25.59
N ILE A 452 -49.78 -40.18 -25.82
CA ILE A 452 -50.02 -39.63 -27.17
C ILE A 452 -48.71 -39.15 -27.78
N SER A 453 -47.92 -38.41 -27.00
CA SER A 453 -46.67 -37.82 -27.48
C SER A 453 -45.67 -37.62 -26.35
N THR A 454 -44.39 -37.61 -26.71
CA THR A 454 -43.28 -37.30 -25.81
C THR A 454 -42.47 -36.17 -26.44
N ASP A 455 -42.50 -35.00 -25.82
CA ASP A 455 -41.83 -33.79 -26.32
C ASP A 455 -40.63 -33.49 -25.42
N GLY A 456 -39.68 -34.43 -25.36
CA GLY A 456 -38.37 -34.37 -24.67
C GLY A 456 -38.39 -34.20 -23.15
N MET A 457 -39.12 -33.21 -22.67
CA MET A 457 -39.29 -32.80 -21.28
C MET A 457 -40.71 -33.06 -20.74
N ARG A 458 -41.68 -33.43 -21.58
CA ARG A 458 -43.07 -33.69 -21.17
C ARG A 458 -43.64 -34.92 -21.87
N VAL A 459 -44.42 -35.72 -21.13
CA VAL A 459 -45.17 -36.88 -21.63
C VAL A 459 -46.65 -36.51 -21.64
N VAL A 460 -47.26 -36.50 -22.82
CA VAL A 460 -48.67 -36.14 -22.99
C VAL A 460 -49.52 -37.40 -23.02
N VAL A 461 -50.59 -37.44 -22.22
CA VAL A 461 -51.44 -38.63 -22.06
C VAL A 461 -52.92 -38.31 -22.24
N LYS A 462 -53.69 -39.32 -22.65
CA LYS A 462 -55.15 -39.29 -22.70
C LYS A 462 -55.73 -40.57 -22.13
N THR A 463 -56.98 -40.51 -21.69
CA THR A 463 -57.74 -41.67 -21.25
C THR A 463 -57.72 -42.77 -22.31
N SER A 464 -57.27 -43.96 -21.94
CA SER A 464 -57.35 -45.15 -22.79
C SER A 464 -58.66 -45.86 -22.50
N THR A 465 -59.65 -45.74 -23.39
CA THR A 465 -60.71 -46.75 -23.47
C THR A 465 -60.08 -48.09 -23.87
N SER A 466 -60.55 -49.20 -23.26
CA SER A 466 -59.99 -50.54 -23.50
C SER A 466 -60.00 -50.92 -24.97
#